data_AF-A0A7X6V6P8-F1
#
_entry.id   AF-A0A7X6V6P8-F1
#
_cell.length_a   1.000
_cell.length_b   1.000
_cell.length_c   1.000
_cell.angle_alpha   90.00
_cell.angle_beta   90.00
_cell.angle_gamma   90.00
#
_symmetry.space_group_name_H-M   'P 1'
#
loop_
_entity.id
_entity.type
_entity.pdbx_description
1 polymer ?
#
loop_
_entity_poly.entity_id
_entity_poly.type
_entity_poly.pdbx_seq_one_letter_code
_entity_poly.pdbx_strand_id
1 'polypeptide(L)'
;GAAALLKYSGGGLVRLRVAGELSVFGRISADGYGYGNNGGGGTGGTLNIEAGTLLGDGFITANGGNDAYYGPGSGGRIRIRLTEASASSEDFGGTLSAFGGTGGAPGSDAKYDTAGGAAGTIAWQNAAMQVDEAIVMVFNHDKWRAMTNLVEQFNPSTHLPPLFDTDKSFGQTDWIVGDNGKVRLTKNVTIRGFEMLPPELESSLNPVLYLDESSLTVTRLEVDGIPFPAGKYEADAFPEDWVVGSGYIIVPMAGTVLTIK
;
A
#
# COMPACT_ATOMS: atom_id res chain seq x y z
N GLY A 1 -17.36 -3.03 -32.93
CA GLY A 1 -16.21 -2.23 -32.48
C GLY A 1 -15.94 -2.55 -31.02
N ALA A 2 -14.69 -2.85 -30.66
CA ALA A 2 -14.27 -3.38 -29.35
C ALA A 2 -14.40 -2.39 -28.16
N ALA A 3 -14.95 -1.19 -28.36
CA ALA A 3 -15.06 -0.15 -27.34
C ALA A 3 -16.25 -0.32 -26.36
N ALA A 4 -17.03 -1.39 -26.48
CA ALA A 4 -18.22 -1.62 -25.64
C ALA A 4 -18.00 -2.59 -24.45
N LEU A 5 -16.80 -3.15 -24.27
CA LEU A 5 -16.54 -4.27 -23.34
C LEU A 5 -15.61 -3.95 -22.15
N LEU A 6 -15.14 -2.70 -22.00
CA LEU A 6 -14.21 -2.30 -20.91
C LEU A 6 -14.87 -1.49 -19.79
N LYS A 7 -16.21 -1.49 -19.72
CA LYS A 7 -16.91 -0.85 -18.60
C LYS A 7 -16.56 -1.60 -17.31
N TYR A 8 -15.83 -0.92 -16.42
CA TYR A 8 -15.44 -1.37 -15.08
C TYR A 8 -14.33 -2.42 -15.04
N SER A 9 -13.47 -2.48 -16.06
CA SER A 9 -12.37 -3.45 -16.08
C SER A 9 -11.32 -3.14 -15.01
N GLY A 10 -11.02 -4.12 -14.17
CA GLY A 10 -9.81 -4.10 -13.36
C GLY A 10 -8.55 -4.24 -14.23
N GLY A 11 -7.38 -3.97 -13.64
CA GLY A 11 -6.12 -3.85 -14.37
C GLY A 11 -5.48 -5.15 -14.87
N GLY A 12 -6.08 -6.31 -14.60
CA GLY A 12 -5.58 -7.60 -15.09
C GLY A 12 -4.23 -8.03 -14.48
N LEU A 13 -3.45 -8.83 -15.21
CA LEU A 13 -2.14 -9.32 -14.79
C LEU A 13 -1.12 -9.09 -15.91
N VAL A 14 0.03 -8.49 -15.56
CA VAL A 14 1.23 -8.48 -16.39
C VAL A 14 2.32 -9.26 -15.66
N ARG A 15 2.95 -10.20 -16.36
CA ARG A 15 4.11 -10.94 -15.87
C ARG A 15 5.28 -10.76 -16.82
N LEU A 16 6.37 -10.21 -16.33
CA LEU A 16 7.61 -10.03 -17.08
C LEU A 16 8.72 -10.84 -16.41
N ARG A 17 9.51 -11.52 -17.23
CA ARG A 17 10.73 -12.22 -16.81
C ARG A 17 11.82 -11.90 -17.80
N VAL A 18 12.76 -11.07 -17.38
CA VAL A 18 13.87 -10.57 -18.20
C VAL A 18 15.15 -11.04 -17.56
N ALA A 19 16.00 -11.76 -18.30
CA ALA A 19 17.21 -12.33 -17.72
C ALA A 19 18.27 -11.26 -17.38
N GLY A 20 18.30 -10.16 -18.15
CA GLY A 20 19.22 -9.05 -17.95
C GLY A 20 18.49 -7.76 -17.63
N GLU A 21 18.92 -6.65 -18.22
CA GLU A 21 18.34 -5.33 -17.99
C GLU A 21 16.91 -5.20 -18.56
N LEU A 22 16.00 -4.70 -17.73
CA LEU A 22 14.72 -4.15 -18.15
C LEU A 22 14.80 -2.61 -18.09
N SER A 23 14.85 -1.96 -19.25
CA SER A 23 14.81 -0.50 -19.36
C SER A 23 13.37 -0.02 -19.63
N VAL A 24 12.81 0.80 -18.75
CA VAL A 24 11.42 1.31 -18.85
C VAL A 24 11.43 2.84 -18.99
N PHE A 25 11.34 3.31 -20.23
CA PHE A 25 11.10 4.73 -20.56
C PHE A 25 9.63 5.02 -20.91
N GLY A 26 8.85 3.96 -21.10
CA GLY A 26 7.43 4.01 -21.44
C GLY A 26 6.54 3.69 -20.25
N ARG A 27 5.54 2.84 -20.46
CA ARG A 27 4.59 2.45 -19.42
C ARG A 27 4.39 0.94 -19.38
N ILE A 28 4.53 0.35 -18.19
CA ILE A 28 4.05 -0.97 -17.83
C ILE A 28 2.89 -0.75 -16.87
N SER A 29 1.67 -1.09 -17.26
CA SER A 29 0.49 -0.76 -16.47
C SER A 29 -0.48 -1.91 -16.36
N ALA A 30 -0.98 -2.09 -15.14
CA ALA A 30 -2.14 -2.87 -14.79
C ALA A 30 -3.10 -1.96 -14.00
N ASP A 31 -3.35 -0.75 -14.50
CA ASP A 31 -4.28 0.17 -13.85
C ASP A 31 -5.72 -0.25 -14.07
N GLY A 32 -6.55 -0.09 -13.05
CA GLY A 32 -7.99 -0.20 -13.18
C GLY A 32 -8.58 0.98 -13.96
N TYR A 33 -9.62 0.71 -14.73
CA TYR A 33 -10.24 1.74 -15.55
C TYR A 33 -11.13 2.67 -14.69
N GLY A 34 -10.99 3.98 -14.84
CA GLY A 34 -11.85 4.98 -14.17
C GLY A 34 -12.95 5.54 -15.07
N TYR A 35 -14.15 5.72 -14.54
CA TYR A 35 -15.33 6.16 -15.30
C TYR A 35 -15.77 7.60 -15.03
N GLY A 36 -15.05 8.34 -14.19
CA GLY A 36 -15.40 9.71 -13.82
C GLY A 36 -16.64 9.73 -12.94
N ASN A 37 -17.82 9.41 -13.50
CA ASN A 37 -19.10 9.63 -12.82
C ASN A 37 -20.13 8.48 -12.85
N ASN A 38 -19.95 7.40 -13.62
CA ASN A 38 -21.09 6.50 -13.93
C ASN A 38 -20.76 5.00 -14.00
N GLY A 39 -19.81 4.52 -13.20
CA GLY A 39 -19.38 3.13 -13.33
C GLY A 39 -18.79 2.40 -12.15
N GLY A 40 -18.26 3.14 -11.18
CA GLY A 40 -17.32 2.57 -10.23
C GLY A 40 -15.93 2.44 -10.86
N GLY A 41 -14.90 2.66 -10.06
CA GLY A 41 -13.53 2.53 -10.48
C GLY A 41 -13.10 1.06 -10.51
N GLY A 42 -12.54 0.61 -11.63
CA GLY A 42 -11.90 -0.71 -11.70
C GLY A 42 -10.73 -0.80 -10.73
N THR A 43 -10.50 -1.96 -10.13
CA THR A 43 -9.35 -2.16 -9.23
C THR A 43 -8.05 -2.24 -10.01
N GLY A 44 -6.97 -1.75 -9.43
CA GLY A 44 -5.62 -2.04 -9.90
C GLY A 44 -5.38 -3.55 -10.00
N GLY A 45 -4.61 -3.93 -11.01
CA GLY A 45 -4.29 -5.32 -11.32
C GLY A 45 -3.02 -5.79 -10.63
N THR A 46 -2.33 -6.75 -11.23
CA THR A 46 -1.06 -7.28 -10.72
C THR A 46 0.05 -7.10 -11.74
N LEU A 47 1.19 -6.56 -11.30
CA LEU A 47 2.44 -6.56 -12.04
C LEU A 47 3.41 -7.49 -11.31
N ASN A 48 3.94 -8.50 -11.99
CA ASN A 48 4.98 -9.37 -11.45
C ASN A 48 6.19 -9.32 -12.39
N ILE A 49 7.21 -8.58 -11.98
CA ILE A 49 8.41 -8.28 -12.75
C ILE A 49 9.59 -8.97 -12.09
N GLU A 50 10.29 -9.80 -12.86
CA GLU A 50 11.60 -10.34 -12.53
C GLU A 50 12.58 -9.87 -13.61
N ALA A 51 13.65 -9.19 -13.20
CA ALA A 51 14.67 -8.64 -14.09
C ALA A 51 16.06 -8.81 -13.47
N GLY A 52 17.11 -8.77 -14.29
CA GLY A 52 18.48 -8.63 -13.78
C GLY A 52 18.66 -7.30 -13.07
N THR A 53 18.47 -6.22 -13.82
CA THR A 53 18.44 -4.82 -13.36
C THR A 53 17.17 -4.14 -13.88
N LEU A 54 16.70 -3.09 -13.21
CA LEU A 54 15.59 -2.24 -13.65
C LEU A 54 16.07 -0.79 -13.76
N LEU A 55 16.02 -0.23 -14.97
CA LEU A 55 16.48 1.13 -15.26
C LEU A 55 15.38 1.96 -15.96
N GLY A 56 15.62 3.26 -16.04
CA GLY A 56 14.76 4.21 -16.75
C GLY A 56 13.98 5.13 -15.82
N ASP A 57 13.14 5.96 -16.42
CA ASP A 57 12.37 7.04 -15.78
C ASP A 57 10.86 6.99 -16.13
N GLY A 58 10.41 5.89 -16.72
CA GLY A 58 9.03 5.68 -17.14
C GLY A 58 8.07 5.34 -15.99
N PHE A 59 6.97 4.68 -16.34
CA PHE A 59 5.86 4.40 -15.42
C PHE A 59 5.63 2.90 -15.23
N ILE A 60 5.62 2.45 -13.98
CA ILE A 60 5.23 1.09 -13.60
C ILE A 60 4.07 1.22 -12.60
N THR A 61 2.83 0.97 -13.07
CA THR A 61 1.63 1.35 -12.31
C THR A 61 0.59 0.23 -12.23
N ALA A 62 -0.02 0.09 -11.05
CA ALA A 62 -1.19 -0.76 -10.82
C ALA A 62 -2.22 0.01 -9.98
N ASN A 63 -2.54 1.23 -10.40
CA ASN A 63 -3.43 2.13 -9.67
C ASN A 63 -4.90 1.73 -9.84
N GLY A 64 -5.72 2.06 -8.85
CA GLY A 64 -7.17 1.97 -8.94
C GLY A 64 -7.75 3.04 -9.88
N GLY A 65 -8.86 2.70 -10.53
CA GLY A 65 -9.61 3.63 -11.37
C GLY A 65 -10.36 4.66 -10.52
N ASN A 66 -10.42 5.90 -11.01
CA ASN A 66 -11.16 6.97 -10.35
C ASN A 66 -12.67 6.88 -10.68
N ASP A 67 -13.52 7.12 -9.68
CA ASP A 67 -14.96 7.30 -9.88
C ASP A 67 -15.55 8.10 -8.71
N ALA A 68 -16.38 9.09 -9.03
CA ALA A 68 -16.89 10.03 -8.05
C ALA A 68 -18.22 9.62 -7.40
N TYR A 69 -18.94 8.61 -7.91
CA TYR A 69 -20.35 8.35 -7.53
C TYR A 69 -20.58 6.96 -6.97
N TYR A 70 -19.92 5.95 -7.54
CA TYR A 70 -20.07 4.54 -7.20
C TYR A 70 -18.85 3.99 -6.46
N GLY A 71 -17.85 4.84 -6.24
CA GLY A 71 -16.64 4.54 -5.50
C GLY A 71 -15.47 4.21 -6.43
N PRO A 72 -14.27 4.69 -6.11
CA PRO A 72 -13.07 4.38 -6.86
C PRO A 72 -12.60 2.93 -6.63
N GLY A 73 -11.74 2.45 -7.52
CA GLY A 73 -11.07 1.17 -7.35
C GLY A 73 -9.92 1.24 -6.35
N SER A 74 -9.60 0.13 -5.70
CA SER A 74 -8.37 0.02 -4.91
C SER A 74 -7.13 -0.06 -5.80
N GLY A 75 -5.97 0.22 -5.23
CA GLY A 75 -4.69 -0.11 -5.84
C GLY A 75 -4.49 -1.62 -6.00
N GLY A 76 -3.54 -1.97 -6.85
CA GLY A 76 -3.18 -3.31 -7.24
C GLY A 76 -1.95 -3.83 -6.50
N ARG A 77 -1.29 -4.85 -7.07
CA ARG A 77 -0.08 -5.44 -6.48
C ARG A 77 1.05 -5.40 -7.48
N ILE A 78 2.16 -4.78 -7.11
CA ILE A 78 3.39 -4.79 -7.90
C ILE A 78 4.41 -5.60 -7.13
N ARG A 79 5.03 -6.57 -7.80
CA ARG A 79 6.22 -7.27 -7.30
C ARG A 79 7.35 -7.01 -8.28
N ILE A 80 8.49 -6.56 -7.77
CA ILE A 80 9.73 -6.44 -8.53
C ILE A 80 10.80 -7.28 -7.83
N ARG A 81 11.37 -8.23 -8.57
CA ARG A 81 12.55 -8.99 -8.16
C ARG A 81 13.71 -8.65 -9.08
N LEU A 82 14.78 -8.12 -8.50
CA LEU A 82 16.07 -7.92 -9.17
C LEU A 82 16.97 -9.11 -8.88
N THR A 83 17.56 -9.71 -9.90
CA THR A 83 18.37 -10.92 -9.77
C THR A 83 19.87 -10.66 -9.85
N GLU A 84 20.31 -9.50 -10.34
CA GLU A 84 21.73 -9.12 -10.30
C GLU A 84 22.11 -8.59 -8.92
N ALA A 85 23.29 -9.00 -8.42
CA ALA A 85 23.74 -8.69 -7.06
C ALA A 85 24.00 -7.18 -6.83
N SER A 86 24.38 -6.46 -7.88
CA SER A 86 24.65 -5.02 -7.82
C SER A 86 23.41 -4.15 -8.09
N ALA A 87 22.27 -4.75 -8.40
CA ALA A 87 21.07 -4.02 -8.77
C ALA A 87 20.38 -3.43 -7.55
N SER A 88 19.96 -2.17 -7.66
CA SER A 88 19.23 -1.44 -6.63
C SER A 88 17.83 -1.04 -7.11
N SER A 89 16.88 -0.92 -6.19
CA SER A 89 15.60 -0.26 -6.48
C SER A 89 15.78 1.21 -6.83
N GLU A 90 16.87 1.83 -6.37
CA GLU A 90 17.22 3.24 -6.62
C GLU A 90 17.70 3.49 -8.07
N ASP A 91 18.06 2.43 -8.81
CA ASP A 91 18.52 2.55 -10.20
C ASP A 91 17.38 2.91 -11.17
N PHE A 92 16.13 2.70 -10.75
CA PHE A 92 14.94 3.13 -11.47
C PHE A 92 14.49 4.51 -10.96
N GLY A 93 14.70 5.54 -11.78
CA GLY A 93 14.30 6.92 -11.47
C GLY A 93 12.86 7.25 -11.85
N GLY A 94 12.07 6.25 -12.26
CA GLY A 94 10.71 6.44 -12.75
C GLY A 94 9.64 6.37 -11.66
N THR A 95 8.38 6.45 -12.09
CA THR A 95 7.23 6.36 -11.19
C THR A 95 6.83 4.90 -10.95
N LEU A 96 6.74 4.52 -9.68
CA LEU A 96 6.24 3.23 -9.23
C LEU A 96 5.04 3.44 -8.30
N SER A 97 3.83 3.04 -8.72
CA SER A 97 2.61 3.33 -7.95
C SER A 97 1.58 2.22 -7.98
N ALA A 98 0.95 1.99 -6.83
CA ALA A 98 -0.21 1.12 -6.66
C ALA A 98 -1.25 1.83 -5.79
N PHE A 99 -1.56 3.09 -6.11
CA PHE A 99 -2.48 3.93 -5.36
C PHE A 99 -3.93 3.47 -5.54
N GLY A 100 -4.78 3.79 -4.56
CA GLY A 100 -6.22 3.80 -4.76
C GLY A 100 -6.64 4.86 -5.78
N GLY A 101 -7.81 4.65 -6.37
CA GLY A 101 -8.45 5.66 -7.21
C GLY A 101 -8.99 6.81 -6.38
N THR A 102 -9.14 7.97 -7.00
CA THR A 102 -9.75 9.17 -6.42
C THR A 102 -11.27 9.07 -6.46
N GLY A 103 -11.91 9.31 -5.31
CA GLY A 103 -13.36 9.43 -5.15
C GLY A 103 -13.90 10.84 -5.43
N GLY A 104 -15.21 11.04 -5.25
CA GLY A 104 -15.90 12.32 -5.45
C GLY A 104 -15.52 13.37 -4.41
N ALA A 105 -15.57 14.65 -4.79
CA ALA A 105 -15.29 15.76 -3.89
C ALA A 105 -16.53 16.12 -3.05
N PRO A 106 -16.35 16.56 -1.78
CA PRO A 106 -17.45 17.10 -0.99
C PRO A 106 -18.11 18.29 -1.70
N GLY A 107 -19.43 18.24 -1.91
CA GLY A 107 -20.22 19.36 -2.45
C GLY A 107 -20.86 19.14 -3.82
N SER A 108 -20.53 18.06 -4.55
CA SER A 108 -21.29 17.65 -5.74
C SER A 108 -22.45 16.75 -5.32
N ASP A 109 -23.52 17.35 -4.77
CA ASP A 109 -24.72 16.64 -4.30
C ASP A 109 -24.38 15.59 -3.22
N ALA A 110 -24.55 15.92 -1.94
CA ALA A 110 -24.08 15.16 -0.76
C ALA A 110 -24.52 13.67 -0.68
N LYS A 111 -25.33 13.21 -1.64
CA LYS A 111 -25.72 11.82 -1.87
C LYS A 111 -24.57 10.93 -2.43
N TYR A 112 -23.50 11.50 -2.96
CA TYR A 112 -22.45 10.78 -3.70
C TYR A 112 -21.03 11.04 -3.22
N ASP A 113 -20.84 11.48 -1.97
CA ASP A 113 -19.50 11.58 -1.41
C ASP A 113 -18.89 10.18 -1.31
N THR A 114 -17.79 9.92 -2.04
CA THR A 114 -17.12 8.61 -2.00
C THR A 114 -15.69 8.79 -1.50
N ALA A 115 -15.34 7.99 -0.50
CA ALA A 115 -13.98 7.71 -0.09
C ALA A 115 -13.03 7.47 -1.27
N GLY A 116 -11.76 7.86 -1.12
CA GLY A 116 -10.68 7.35 -1.97
C GLY A 116 -10.51 5.84 -1.86
N GLY A 117 -9.94 5.21 -2.88
CA GLY A 117 -9.64 3.78 -2.84
C GLY A 117 -8.51 3.46 -1.85
N ALA A 118 -8.50 2.23 -1.36
CA ALA A 118 -7.37 1.72 -0.58
C ALA A 118 -6.12 1.66 -1.46
N ALA A 119 -4.95 1.93 -0.89
CA ALA A 119 -3.69 1.61 -1.53
C ALA A 119 -3.60 0.11 -1.82
N GLY A 120 -2.82 -0.20 -2.84
CA GLY A 120 -2.26 -1.50 -3.11
C GLY A 120 -0.90 -1.67 -2.46
N THR A 121 -0.14 -2.66 -2.92
CA THR A 121 1.21 -2.96 -2.38
C THR A 121 2.24 -2.98 -3.48
N ILE A 122 3.44 -2.47 -3.18
CA ILE A 122 4.63 -2.64 -4.01
C ILE A 122 5.64 -3.46 -3.20
N ALA A 123 6.01 -4.64 -3.68
CA ALA A 123 6.97 -5.52 -3.04
C ALA A 123 8.28 -5.55 -3.84
N TRP A 124 9.38 -5.22 -3.17
CA TRP A 124 10.74 -5.22 -3.71
C TRP A 124 11.56 -6.36 -3.13
N GLN A 125 12.28 -7.08 -4.01
CA GLN A 125 13.22 -8.14 -3.65
C GLN A 125 14.51 -7.96 -4.44
N ASN A 126 15.64 -7.88 -3.76
CA ASN A 126 16.96 -7.91 -4.40
C ASN A 126 17.48 -9.36 -4.50
N ALA A 127 18.67 -9.53 -5.10
CA ALA A 127 19.25 -10.85 -5.33
C ALA A 127 19.60 -11.61 -4.04
N ALA A 128 19.88 -10.89 -2.94
CA ALA A 128 20.25 -11.49 -1.66
C ALA A 128 19.05 -12.01 -0.86
N MET A 129 17.85 -11.46 -1.12
CA MET A 129 16.63 -11.81 -0.41
C MET A 129 16.08 -13.19 -0.83
N GLN A 130 15.70 -13.98 0.17
CA GLN A 130 14.97 -15.25 -0.02
C GLN A 130 13.59 -15.03 -0.64
N VAL A 131 12.93 -16.13 -1.02
CA VAL A 131 11.65 -16.08 -1.77
C VAL A 131 10.53 -15.37 -1.00
N ASP A 132 10.56 -15.42 0.34
CA ASP A 132 9.59 -14.85 1.27
C ASP A 132 10.03 -13.53 1.92
N GLU A 133 11.26 -13.07 1.64
CA GLU A 133 11.77 -11.77 2.08
C GLU A 133 11.38 -10.67 1.09
N ALA A 134 10.83 -9.56 1.57
CA ALA A 134 10.57 -8.38 0.74
C ALA A 134 10.50 -7.10 1.57
N ILE A 135 10.81 -5.97 0.94
CA ILE A 135 10.36 -4.65 1.40
C ILE A 135 9.01 -4.39 0.73
N VAL A 136 7.98 -4.13 1.52
CA VAL A 136 6.61 -3.92 1.08
C VAL A 136 6.21 -2.48 1.35
N MET A 137 5.91 -1.74 0.30
CA MET A 137 5.51 -0.34 0.37
C MET A 137 3.98 -0.21 0.21
N VAL A 138 3.38 0.64 1.04
CA VAL A 138 1.96 1.03 1.00
C VAL A 138 1.88 2.56 1.01
N PHE A 139 1.84 3.13 -0.19
CA PHE A 139 1.69 4.57 -0.40
C PHE A 139 0.34 4.86 -1.06
N ASN A 140 -0.29 5.98 -0.73
CA ASN A 140 -1.61 6.31 -1.29
C ASN A 140 -1.76 7.74 -1.80
N HIS A 141 -0.69 8.53 -2.00
CA HIS A 141 -0.73 9.83 -2.67
C HIS A 141 -1.88 10.73 -2.22
N ASP A 142 -2.05 10.85 -0.91
CA ASP A 142 -3.13 11.63 -0.28
C ASP A 142 -4.50 11.42 -0.92
N LYS A 143 -4.83 10.19 -1.33
CA LYS A 143 -6.07 9.91 -2.08
C LYS A 143 -7.36 10.07 -1.26
N TRP A 144 -7.36 10.84 -0.16
CA TRP A 144 -8.52 11.11 0.67
C TRP A 144 -8.81 12.61 0.82
N ARG A 145 -10.10 12.97 0.77
CA ARG A 145 -10.66 14.19 1.35
C ARG A 145 -11.88 13.83 2.18
N ALA A 146 -12.01 14.52 3.31
CA ALA A 146 -12.96 14.22 4.38
C ALA A 146 -14.42 14.18 3.90
N MET A 147 -15.06 13.02 4.07
CA MET A 147 -16.51 12.91 4.08
C MET A 147 -17.02 13.60 5.34
N THR A 148 -17.87 14.63 5.22
CA THR A 148 -18.24 15.46 6.38
C THR A 148 -19.18 14.76 7.39
N ASN A 149 -19.75 13.58 7.10
CA ASN A 149 -20.77 12.95 7.96
C ASN A 149 -20.79 11.39 8.00
N LEU A 150 -19.79 10.68 7.46
CA LEU A 150 -19.75 9.18 7.44
C LEU A 150 -18.40 8.61 7.91
N VAL A 151 -17.65 9.40 8.67
CA VAL A 151 -16.20 9.30 8.94
C VAL A 151 -15.75 7.96 9.53
N GLU A 152 -16.64 7.20 10.16
CA GLU A 152 -16.28 5.93 10.80
C GLU A 152 -16.57 4.68 9.95
N GLN A 153 -17.42 4.77 8.91
CA GLN A 153 -17.95 3.56 8.26
C GLN A 153 -17.10 3.05 7.09
N PHE A 154 -16.26 3.89 6.47
CA PHE A 154 -15.45 3.51 5.31
C PHE A 154 -14.01 4.03 5.44
N ASN A 155 -13.15 3.22 6.07
CA ASN A 155 -11.70 3.44 6.17
C ASN A 155 -10.95 2.46 5.25
N PRO A 156 -10.94 2.71 3.93
CA PRO A 156 -10.29 1.83 2.96
C PRO A 156 -8.80 1.72 3.30
N SER A 157 -8.35 0.48 3.44
CA SER A 157 -7.01 0.15 3.96
C SER A 157 -6.51 -1.14 3.31
N THR A 158 -5.19 -1.25 3.23
CA THR A 158 -4.51 -2.49 2.84
C THR A 158 -4.56 -3.45 4.02
N HIS A 159 -5.09 -4.66 3.81
CA HIS A 159 -5.15 -5.65 4.88
C HIS A 159 -3.82 -6.36 5.07
N LEU A 160 -3.38 -6.48 6.32
CA LEU A 160 -2.18 -7.22 6.73
C LEU A 160 -2.53 -8.18 7.88
N PRO A 161 -2.45 -9.50 7.67
CA PRO A 161 -2.31 -10.16 6.38
C PRO A 161 -3.64 -10.09 5.60
N PRO A 162 -3.69 -10.47 4.31
CA PRO A 162 -4.93 -10.50 3.56
C PRO A 162 -5.98 -11.41 4.22
N LEU A 163 -7.24 -10.94 4.31
CA LEU A 163 -8.35 -11.65 4.94
C LEU A 163 -8.42 -13.14 4.58
N PHE A 164 -8.39 -13.43 3.27
CA PHE A 164 -8.57 -14.77 2.71
C PHE A 164 -7.26 -15.55 2.46
N ASP A 165 -6.10 -15.00 2.83
CA ASP A 165 -4.83 -15.72 2.72
C ASP A 165 -4.49 -16.37 4.06
N THR A 166 -4.57 -17.70 4.13
CA THR A 166 -4.37 -18.47 5.37
C THR A 166 -2.94 -18.94 5.58
N ASP A 167 -2.08 -18.88 4.55
CA ASP A 167 -0.89 -19.74 4.49
C ASP A 167 0.43 -18.98 4.31
N LYS A 168 0.42 -17.64 4.26
CA LYS A 168 1.64 -16.85 4.10
C LYS A 168 2.23 -16.37 5.42
N SER A 169 3.49 -16.73 5.64
CA SER A 169 4.37 -16.06 6.60
C SER A 169 4.74 -14.68 6.07
N PHE A 170 4.59 -13.66 6.91
CA PHE A 170 5.06 -12.30 6.65
C PHE A 170 6.30 -11.97 7.48
N GLY A 171 6.83 -12.94 8.25
CA GLY A 171 7.86 -12.70 9.27
C GLY A 171 9.21 -12.21 8.74
N GLN A 172 9.38 -12.23 7.42
CA GLN A 172 10.56 -11.78 6.69
C GLN A 172 10.30 -10.51 5.85
N THR A 173 9.15 -9.87 6.03
CA THR A 173 8.78 -8.64 5.31
C THR A 173 8.98 -7.40 6.16
N ASP A 174 9.62 -6.39 5.59
CA ASP A 174 9.63 -5.02 6.14
C ASP A 174 8.55 -4.20 5.44
N TRP A 175 7.69 -3.54 6.19
CA TRP A 175 6.62 -2.72 5.65
C TRP A 175 6.98 -1.24 5.79
N ILE A 176 6.81 -0.47 4.71
CA ILE A 176 6.99 0.98 4.70
C ILE A 176 5.66 1.57 4.26
N VAL A 177 5.07 2.41 5.10
CA VAL A 177 3.75 3.03 4.88
C VAL A 177 3.94 4.54 4.93
N GLY A 178 3.41 5.26 3.96
CA GLY A 178 3.52 6.72 3.94
C GLY A 178 2.46 7.33 3.06
N ASP A 179 2.44 8.66 2.98
CA ASP A 179 1.65 9.38 1.97
C ASP A 179 0.17 8.93 1.98
N ASN A 180 -0.47 9.05 3.15
CA ASN A 180 -1.82 8.55 3.45
C ASN A 180 -2.03 7.03 3.23
N GLY A 181 -0.96 6.25 3.27
CA GLY A 181 -1.00 4.79 3.29
C GLY A 181 -1.70 4.30 4.56
N LYS A 182 -2.68 3.42 4.39
CA LYS A 182 -3.42 2.83 5.51
C LYS A 182 -3.28 1.32 5.49
N VAL A 183 -2.85 0.76 6.62
CA VAL A 183 -2.76 -0.69 6.83
C VAL A 183 -3.71 -1.09 7.95
N ARG A 184 -4.43 -2.19 7.79
CA ARG A 184 -5.35 -2.73 8.79
C ARG A 184 -5.01 -4.16 9.13
N LEU A 185 -4.89 -4.44 10.42
CA LEU A 185 -4.68 -5.80 10.90
C LEU A 185 -6.01 -6.56 10.91
N THR A 186 -6.02 -7.73 10.29
CA THR A 186 -7.25 -8.56 10.22
C THR A 186 -7.11 -9.90 10.93
N LYS A 187 -5.90 -10.31 11.28
CA LYS A 187 -5.55 -11.48 12.09
C LYS A 187 -4.14 -11.29 12.66
N ASN A 188 -3.75 -12.20 13.56
CA ASN A 188 -2.40 -12.24 14.12
C ASN A 188 -1.39 -12.32 12.98
N VAL A 189 -0.34 -11.51 13.00
CA VAL A 189 0.71 -11.56 11.96
C VAL A 189 2.08 -11.22 12.52
N THR A 190 3.07 -11.98 12.06
CA THR A 190 4.47 -11.67 12.34
C THR A 190 5.09 -11.00 11.13
N ILE A 191 5.80 -9.90 11.36
CA ILE A 191 6.54 -9.14 10.35
C ILE A 191 7.96 -8.85 10.84
N ARG A 192 8.86 -8.55 9.91
CA ARG A 192 10.26 -8.23 10.22
C ARG A 192 10.40 -6.79 10.70
N GLY A 193 9.71 -5.84 10.07
CA GLY A 193 9.76 -4.42 10.42
C GLY A 193 8.54 -3.65 9.89
N PHE A 194 8.24 -2.49 10.49
CA PHE A 194 7.14 -1.63 10.06
C PHE A 194 7.49 -0.14 10.25
N GLU A 195 7.50 0.62 9.19
CA GLU A 195 7.92 2.02 9.17
C GLU A 195 6.79 2.90 8.65
N MET A 196 6.48 3.99 9.37
CA MET A 196 5.51 5.00 8.93
C MET A 196 6.25 6.30 8.59
N LEU A 197 6.37 6.58 7.30
CA LEU A 197 7.00 7.79 6.81
C LEU A 197 6.09 9.00 7.00
N PRO A 198 6.66 10.17 7.38
CA PRO A 198 5.90 11.42 7.37
C PRO A 198 5.30 11.70 6.00
N PRO A 199 4.18 12.44 5.96
CA PRO A 199 3.70 13.01 4.71
C PRO A 199 4.76 13.89 4.04
N GLU A 200 4.78 13.91 2.71
CA GLU A 200 5.70 14.77 1.95
C GLU A 200 5.33 16.27 2.06
N LEU A 201 4.05 16.59 2.25
CA LEU A 201 3.55 17.96 2.45
C LEU A 201 2.86 18.09 3.81
N GLU A 202 2.96 19.24 4.46
CA GLU A 202 2.27 19.48 5.75
C GLU A 202 0.72 19.39 5.64
N SER A 203 0.18 19.55 4.42
CA SER A 203 -1.26 19.44 4.13
C SER A 203 -1.73 18.02 3.81
N SER A 204 -0.80 17.09 3.68
CA SER A 204 -1.04 15.68 3.41
C SER A 204 -1.46 14.94 4.68
N LEU A 205 -2.05 13.77 4.50
CA LEU A 205 -2.53 12.96 5.62
C LEU A 205 -1.45 11.98 6.06
N ASN A 206 -1.38 11.79 7.37
CA ASN A 206 -0.48 10.82 7.97
C ASN A 206 -0.87 9.39 7.56
N PRO A 207 0.11 8.49 7.42
CA PRO A 207 -0.18 7.07 7.33
C PRO A 207 -0.86 6.56 8.60
N VAL A 208 -1.60 5.46 8.49
CA VAL A 208 -2.37 4.90 9.60
C VAL A 208 -2.19 3.38 9.68
N LEU A 209 -1.98 2.87 10.89
CA LEU A 209 -2.09 1.46 11.23
C LEU A 209 -3.34 1.22 12.08
N TYR A 210 -4.35 0.53 11.53
CA TYR A 210 -5.52 0.09 12.28
C TYR A 210 -5.24 -1.23 12.97
N LEU A 211 -5.38 -1.24 14.31
CA LEU A 211 -5.19 -2.45 15.11
C LEU A 211 -6.48 -3.28 15.25
N ASP A 212 -7.69 -2.73 15.13
CA ASP A 212 -8.95 -3.50 15.22
C ASP A 212 -9.00 -4.50 16.40
N GLU A 213 -8.94 -4.00 17.63
CA GLU A 213 -8.89 -4.79 18.88
C GLU A 213 -7.62 -5.66 19.04
N SER A 214 -6.65 -5.54 18.13
CA SER A 214 -5.37 -6.23 18.20
C SER A 214 -4.38 -5.56 19.14
N SER A 215 -3.36 -6.35 19.48
CA SER A 215 -2.19 -5.90 20.22
C SER A 215 -0.92 -5.90 19.38
N LEU A 216 -0.05 -4.93 19.64
CA LEU A 216 1.27 -4.79 19.04
C LEU A 216 2.33 -5.29 20.02
N THR A 217 3.04 -6.37 19.68
CA THR A 217 4.22 -6.81 20.45
C THR A 217 5.48 -6.46 19.69
N VAL A 218 6.31 -5.60 20.29
CA VAL A 218 7.51 -5.04 19.65
C VAL A 218 8.75 -5.27 20.49
N THR A 219 9.86 -5.58 19.81
CA THR A 219 11.20 -5.62 20.42
C THR A 219 11.85 -4.23 20.46
N ARG A 220 11.42 -3.32 19.57
CA ARG A 220 11.75 -1.88 19.58
C ARG A 220 10.62 -1.10 18.91
N LEU A 221 10.34 0.07 19.46
CA LEU A 221 9.34 1.02 18.96
C LEU A 221 9.89 2.42 19.11
N GLU A 222 9.74 3.24 18.08
CA GLU A 222 10.19 4.63 18.05
C GLU A 222 9.10 5.49 17.40
N VAL A 223 8.68 6.58 18.03
CA VAL A 223 7.68 7.50 17.44
C VAL A 223 8.30 8.87 17.44
N ASP A 224 8.42 9.49 16.27
CA ASP A 224 9.08 10.78 16.08
C ASP A 224 10.47 10.89 16.74
N GLY A 225 11.27 9.82 16.64
CA GLY A 225 12.61 9.75 17.24
C GLY A 225 12.63 9.45 18.74
N ILE A 226 11.46 9.29 19.37
CA ILE A 226 11.33 8.98 20.80
C ILE A 226 11.19 7.46 20.97
N PRO A 227 12.13 6.79 21.68
CA PRO A 227 12.04 5.36 21.91
C PRO A 227 11.00 5.01 22.97
N PHE A 228 10.28 3.92 22.73
CA PHE A 228 9.32 3.31 23.66
C PHE A 228 9.83 1.97 24.18
N PRO A 229 9.45 1.57 25.41
CA PRO A 229 9.82 0.26 25.94
C PRO A 229 9.43 -0.89 25.01
N ALA A 230 10.25 -1.94 24.95
CA ALA A 230 9.79 -3.19 24.35
C ALA A 230 8.60 -3.74 25.15
N GLY A 231 7.61 -4.32 24.49
CA GLY A 231 6.43 -4.81 25.19
C GLY A 231 5.22 -5.01 24.31
N LYS A 232 4.11 -5.32 24.98
CA LYS A 232 2.79 -5.46 24.38
C LYS A 232 2.02 -4.15 24.56
N TYR A 233 1.47 -3.65 23.48
CA TYR A 233 0.63 -2.46 23.46
C TYR A 233 -0.77 -2.82 22.97
N GLU A 234 -1.80 -2.34 23.67
CA GLU A 234 -3.21 -2.57 23.38
C GLU A 234 -3.86 -1.26 22.90
N ALA A 235 -4.90 -1.33 22.07
CA ALA A 235 -5.56 -0.15 21.49
C ALA A 235 -6.00 0.90 22.53
N ASP A 236 -6.43 0.48 23.71
CA ASP A 236 -6.89 1.31 24.85
C ASP A 236 -5.75 1.79 25.77
N ALA A 237 -4.56 1.19 25.65
CA ALA A 237 -3.35 1.61 26.36
C ALA A 237 -2.58 2.71 25.62
N PHE A 238 -3.02 3.09 24.42
CA PHE A 238 -2.49 4.22 23.65
C PHE A 238 -3.28 5.49 23.98
N PRO A 239 -2.63 6.65 24.27
CA PRO A 239 -3.31 7.93 24.35
C PRO A 239 -4.07 8.21 23.04
N GLU A 240 -5.24 8.86 23.11
CA GLU A 240 -6.20 9.08 22.00
C GLU A 240 -5.61 9.70 20.71
N ASP A 241 -4.37 10.20 20.73
CA ASP A 241 -3.77 10.99 19.65
C ASP A 241 -2.50 10.39 19.01
N TRP A 242 -2.15 9.12 19.27
CA TRP A 242 -0.81 8.58 18.93
C TRP A 242 -0.69 7.66 17.70
N VAL A 243 -1.73 7.56 16.87
CA VAL A 243 -1.59 7.01 15.51
C VAL A 243 -2.21 7.97 14.48
N VAL A 244 -1.91 9.25 14.63
CA VAL A 244 -2.08 10.29 13.61
C VAL A 244 -0.78 11.09 13.57
N GLY A 245 0.19 10.64 12.77
CA GLY A 245 1.53 11.26 12.70
C GLY A 245 2.53 10.45 11.85
N SER A 246 3.76 10.93 11.77
CA SER A 246 4.94 10.16 11.33
C SER A 246 5.49 9.29 12.46
N GLY A 247 6.17 8.18 12.18
CA GLY A 247 6.77 7.35 13.23
C GLY A 247 7.38 6.01 12.75
N TYR A 248 8.33 5.47 13.51
CA TYR A 248 9.12 4.30 13.12
C TYR A 248 8.88 3.11 14.07
N ILE A 249 8.12 2.08 13.68
CA ILE A 249 8.19 0.78 14.38
C ILE A 249 9.44 0.02 13.88
N ILE A 250 10.63 0.55 14.16
CA ILE A 250 11.90 -0.11 13.80
C ILE A 250 12.09 -1.33 14.70
N VAL A 251 12.10 -2.52 14.10
CA VAL A 251 12.32 -3.81 14.76
C VAL A 251 13.71 -4.31 14.32
N PRO A 252 14.76 -4.18 15.14
CA PRO A 252 16.05 -4.74 14.80
C PRO A 252 16.04 -6.22 15.23
N MET A 253 16.05 -7.08 14.21
CA MET A 253 16.07 -8.54 14.28
C MET A 253 14.73 -9.21 14.64
N ALA A 254 14.47 -10.31 13.94
CA ALA A 254 13.23 -11.09 13.89
C ALA A 254 12.36 -11.08 15.17
N GLY A 255 11.05 -10.84 15.02
CA GLY A 255 10.06 -11.27 16.02
C GLY A 255 9.02 -10.25 16.49
N THR A 256 8.45 -9.39 15.64
CA THR A 256 7.20 -8.71 16.01
C THR A 256 6.05 -9.69 15.87
N VAL A 257 5.38 -10.03 16.97
CA VAL A 257 4.13 -10.81 16.93
C VAL A 257 2.97 -9.84 17.14
N LEU A 258 2.31 -9.42 16.05
CA LEU A 258 1.05 -8.70 16.15
C LEU A 258 0.00 -9.73 16.56
N THR A 259 -0.54 -9.60 17.78
CA THR A 259 -1.42 -10.61 18.35
C THR A 259 -2.86 -10.11 18.40
N ILE A 260 -3.82 -10.76 17.72
CA ILE A 260 -5.27 -10.62 17.88
C ILE A 260 -5.74 -11.65 18.92
N LYS A 261 -6.51 -11.22 19.90
CA LYS A 261 -7.26 -12.12 20.76
C LYS A 261 -8.74 -12.09 20.40
#